data_AF-A0A7Y3D0P1-F1
#
_entry.id   AF-A0A7Y3D0P1-F1
#
_cell.length_a   1.000
_cell.length_b   1.000
_cell.length_c   1.000
_cell.angle_alpha   90.00
_cell.angle_beta   90.00
_cell.angle_gamma   90.00
#
_symmetry.space_group_name_H-M   'P 1'
#
loop_
_entity.id
_entity.type
_entity.pdbx_description
1 polymer ?
#
loop_
_entity_poly.entity_id
_entity_poly.type
_entity_poly.pdbx_seq_one_letter_code
_entity_poly.pdbx_strand_id
1 'polypeptide(L)'
;YRSTHYTAREPWDSNHEIKDVNLKGQTNALQALFNEFWKENWFAGGFIWKWFHAHDRVGGAENSQFTPQNKPAEVLVKNTYSKD
;
A
#
# COMPACT_ATOMS: atom_id res chain seq x y z
N TYR A 1 3.31 1.31 -2.49
CA TYR A 1 3.07 0.28 -3.52
C TYR A 1 1.70 0.46 -4.15
N ARG A 2 1.57 0.22 -5.46
CA ARG A 2 0.30 0.22 -6.19
C ARG A 2 -0.38 -1.13 -6.11
N SER A 3 -1.67 -1.16 -6.41
CA SER A 3 -2.43 -2.41 -6.53
C SER A 3 -2.32 -2.94 -7.96
N THR A 4 -1.10 -3.27 -8.42
CA THR A 4 -0.80 -3.77 -9.77
C THR A 4 0.09 -5.01 -9.71
N HIS A 5 0.12 -5.79 -10.80
CA HIS A 5 1.09 -6.86 -10.94
C HIS A 5 2.53 -6.32 -10.89
N TYR A 6 3.44 -7.08 -10.29
CA TYR A 6 4.84 -6.72 -10.14
C TYR A 6 5.10 -5.36 -9.43
N THR A 7 4.19 -4.91 -8.55
CA THR A 7 4.31 -3.60 -7.88
C THR A 7 5.63 -3.37 -7.11
N ALA A 8 6.38 -4.42 -6.78
CA ALA A 8 7.68 -4.31 -6.10
C ALA A 8 8.87 -4.11 -7.05
N ARG A 9 8.70 -4.38 -8.36
CA ARG A 9 9.78 -4.22 -9.36
C ARG A 9 10.07 -2.75 -9.64
N GLU A 10 9.02 -1.97 -9.87
CA GLU A 10 9.09 -0.53 -10.17
C GLU A 10 8.08 0.20 -9.27
N PRO A 11 8.32 0.28 -7.95
CA PRO A 11 7.36 0.82 -7.00
C PRO A 11 7.07 2.32 -7.19
N TRP A 12 7.88 3.02 -7.98
CA TRP A 12 7.70 4.42 -8.36
C TRP A 12 6.82 4.62 -9.60
N ASP A 13 6.51 3.55 -10.37
CA ASP A 13 5.70 3.68 -11.58
C ASP A 13 4.26 4.11 -11.26
N SER A 14 3.91 5.29 -11.73
CA SER A 14 2.61 5.93 -11.51
C SER A 14 1.76 6.01 -12.78
N ASN A 15 2.10 5.28 -13.85
CA ASN A 15 1.33 5.32 -15.11
C ASN A 15 -0.13 4.86 -14.90
N HIS A 16 -1.07 5.70 -15.30
CA HIS A 16 -2.52 5.47 -15.20
C HIS A 16 -3.07 4.51 -16.25
N GLU A 17 -2.28 4.14 -17.26
CA GLU A 17 -2.67 3.17 -18.30
C GLU A 17 -2.79 1.73 -17.78
N ILE A 18 -2.11 1.41 -16.67
CA ILE A 18 -2.18 0.09 -16.03
C ILE A 18 -3.51 -0.04 -15.27
N LYS A 19 -4.44 -0.80 -15.84
CA LYS A 19 -5.79 -1.00 -15.30
C LYS A 19 -5.95 -2.30 -14.50
N ASP A 20 -5.08 -3.28 -14.70
CA ASP A 20 -5.17 -4.54 -13.95
C ASP A 20 -4.98 -4.31 -12.45
N VAL A 21 -5.94 -4.78 -11.65
CA VAL A 21 -5.94 -4.58 -10.21
C VAL A 21 -5.42 -5.84 -9.51
N ASN A 22 -4.40 -5.65 -8.68
CA ASN A 22 -3.86 -6.68 -7.81
C ASN A 22 -3.72 -6.16 -6.37
N LEU A 23 -4.81 -6.27 -5.61
CA LEU A 23 -4.88 -5.84 -4.21
C LEU A 23 -3.93 -6.65 -3.30
N LYS A 24 -3.78 -7.95 -3.60
CA LYS A 24 -2.87 -8.85 -2.87
C LYS A 24 -1.41 -8.43 -3.08
N GLY A 25 -1.05 -7.98 -4.28
CA GLY A 25 0.28 -7.46 -4.60
C GLY A 25 0.66 -6.28 -3.70
N GLN A 26 -0.22 -5.29 -3.56
CA GLN A 26 -0.01 -4.15 -2.65
C GLN A 26 0.16 -4.62 -1.19
N THR A 27 -0.72 -5.52 -0.75
CA THR A 27 -0.72 -6.04 0.63
C THR A 27 0.56 -6.80 0.93
N ASN A 28 0.98 -7.71 0.04
CA ASN A 28 2.20 -8.50 0.19
C ASN A 28 3.46 -7.62 0.20
N ALA A 29 3.52 -6.60 -0.66
CA ALA A 29 4.67 -5.70 -0.71
C ALA A 29 4.81 -4.87 0.59
N LEU A 30 3.70 -4.37 1.14
CA LEU A 30 3.69 -3.70 2.44
C LEU A 30 4.06 -4.67 3.57
N GLN A 31 3.52 -5.89 3.56
CA GLN A 31 3.84 -6.89 4.57
C GLN A 31 5.32 -7.24 4.57
N ALA A 32 5.94 -7.38 3.39
CA ALA A 32 7.37 -7.61 3.25
C ALA A 32 8.17 -6.44 3.85
N LEU A 33 7.83 -5.18 3.52
CA LEU A 33 8.48 -4.00 4.11
C LEU A 33 8.39 -4.02 5.65
N PHE A 34 7.22 -4.32 6.20
CA PHE A 34 7.03 -4.38 7.65
C PHE A 34 7.78 -5.55 8.30
N ASN A 35 7.87 -6.70 7.63
CA ASN A 35 8.61 -7.85 8.16
C ASN A 35 10.11 -7.57 8.21
N GLU A 36 10.67 -6.98 7.16
CA GLU A 36 12.12 -6.81 7.01
C GLU A 36 12.66 -5.61 7.79
N PHE A 37 11.91 -4.50 7.84
CA PHE A 37 12.48 -3.24 8.33
C PHE A 37 11.84 -2.70 9.62
N TRP A 38 10.63 -3.10 9.99
CA TRP A 38 9.87 -2.39 11.05
C TRP A 38 10.50 -2.44 12.44
N LYS A 39 11.31 -3.47 12.73
CA LYS A 39 12.00 -3.66 14.01
C LYS A 39 13.45 -3.18 14.01
N GLU A 40 13.92 -2.66 12.89
CA GLU A 40 15.28 -2.19 12.75
C GLU A 40 15.43 -0.82 13.43
N ASN A 41 16.42 -0.69 14.33
CA ASN A 41 16.60 0.54 15.12
C ASN A 41 16.85 1.81 14.28
N TRP A 42 17.32 1.64 13.04
CA TRP A 42 17.57 2.73 12.10
C TRP A 42 16.34 3.08 11.25
N PHE A 43 15.29 2.25 11.26
CA PHE A 43 14.09 2.44 10.47
C PHE A 43 13.00 3.13 11.29
N ALA A 44 12.86 4.45 11.13
CA ALA A 44 11.93 5.26 11.92
C ALA A 44 10.45 5.12 11.51
N GLY A 45 10.12 4.24 10.57
CA GLY A 45 8.78 4.08 10.00
C GLY A 45 8.64 4.71 8.61
N GLY A 46 7.41 5.11 8.24
CA GLY A 46 7.14 5.66 6.92
C GLY A 46 5.87 6.50 6.83
N PHE A 47 5.65 7.10 5.67
CA PHE A 47 4.45 7.87 5.35
C PHE A 47 3.63 7.18 4.27
N ILE A 48 2.31 7.16 4.44
CA ILE A 48 1.41 6.56 3.45
C ILE A 48 1.20 7.51 2.28
N TRP A 49 1.71 7.11 1.12
CA TRP A 49 1.44 7.74 -0.16
C TRP A 49 0.45 6.87 -0.96
N LYS A 50 -0.75 7.32 -1.34
CA LYS A 50 -1.40 8.62 -1.02
C LYS A 50 -2.62 8.38 -0.14
N TRP A 51 -2.92 9.36 0.73
CA TRP A 51 -4.16 9.41 1.49
C TRP A 51 -5.02 10.58 1.00
N PHE A 52 -6.31 10.34 0.81
CA PHE A 52 -7.28 11.31 0.30
C PHE A 52 -8.36 11.60 1.35
N HIS A 53 -8.84 12.85 1.38
CA HIS A 53 -9.90 13.28 2.31
C HIS A 53 -11.27 12.64 2.04
N ALA A 54 -11.59 12.32 0.78
CA ALA A 54 -12.88 11.78 0.37
C ALA A 54 -12.95 10.25 0.58
N HIS A 55 -12.81 9.78 1.84
CA HIS A 55 -12.66 8.37 2.19
C HIS A 55 -13.71 7.46 1.51
N ASP A 56 -14.98 7.87 1.47
CA ASP A 56 -16.08 7.07 0.91
C ASP A 56 -16.04 6.92 -0.62
N ARG A 57 -15.12 7.61 -1.32
CA ARG A 57 -15.07 7.67 -2.79
C ARG A 57 -13.72 7.31 -3.39
N VAL A 58 -12.77 6.83 -2.59
CA VAL A 58 -11.38 6.57 -3.02
C VAL A 58 -10.95 5.14 -2.72
N GLY A 59 -9.97 4.66 -3.49
CA GLY A 59 -9.47 3.29 -3.33
C GLY A 59 -10.55 2.26 -3.71
N GLY A 60 -10.63 1.17 -2.94
CA GLY A 60 -11.59 0.10 -3.23
C GLY A 60 -11.08 -0.99 -4.16
N ALA A 61 -11.95 -1.95 -4.45
CA ALA A 61 -11.61 -3.20 -5.14
C ALA A 61 -11.11 -3.00 -6.59
N GLU A 62 -11.55 -1.93 -7.26
CA GLU A 62 -11.24 -1.62 -8.66
C GLU A 62 -10.10 -0.58 -8.81
N ASN A 63 -9.46 -0.18 -7.71
CA ASN A 63 -8.45 0.87 -7.74
C ASN A 63 -7.03 0.29 -7.80
N SER A 64 -6.35 0.46 -8.95
CA SER A 64 -4.95 0.04 -9.13
C SER A 64 -3.91 1.01 -8.54
N GLN A 65 -4.34 2.11 -7.92
CA GLN A 65 -3.46 3.21 -7.50
C GLN A 65 -2.87 3.02 -6.09
N PHE A 66 -2.01 3.94 -5.68
CA PHE A 66 -1.19 3.84 -4.48
C PHE A 66 -1.94 3.82 -3.16
N THR A 67 -3.11 4.47 -3.08
CA THR A 67 -3.84 4.58 -1.81
C THR A 67 -4.18 3.19 -1.27
N PRO A 68 -3.95 2.92 0.02
CA PRO A 68 -4.42 1.70 0.65
C PRO A 68 -5.90 1.78 1.05
N GLN A 69 -6.51 2.98 1.03
CA GLN A 69 -7.89 3.21 1.51
C GLN A 69 -8.88 2.26 0.87
N ASN A 70 -9.79 1.72 1.67
CA ASN A 70 -10.82 0.76 1.26
C ASN A 70 -10.27 -0.50 0.57
N LYS A 71 -9.01 -0.86 0.83
CA LYS A 71 -8.37 -2.09 0.34
C LYS A 71 -7.85 -2.94 1.50
N PRO A 72 -7.55 -4.23 1.29
CA PRO A 72 -6.93 -5.06 2.31
C PRO A 72 -5.63 -4.48 2.89
N ALA A 73 -4.89 -3.70 2.09
CA ALA A 73 -3.70 -2.98 2.52
C ALA A 73 -3.95 -1.98 3.66
N GLU A 74 -5.12 -1.34 3.75
CA GLU A 74 -5.44 -0.42 4.85
C GLU A 74 -5.53 -1.15 6.19
N VAL A 75 -6.15 -2.34 6.22
CA VAL A 75 -6.25 -3.15 7.43
C VAL A 75 -4.85 -3.54 7.92
N LEU A 76 -3.97 -3.93 6.99
CA LEU A 76 -2.58 -4.23 7.31
C LEU A 76 -1.85 -3.01 7.91
N VAL A 77 -1.93 -1.84 7.25
CA VAL A 77 -1.30 -0.60 7.73
C VAL A 77 -1.83 -0.24 9.12
N LYS A 78 -3.15 -0.27 9.33
CA LYS A 78 -3.77 0.01 10.63
C LYS A 78 -3.23 -0.91 11.71
N ASN A 79 -3.20 -2.22 11.44
CA ASN A 79 -2.74 -3.21 12.40
C ASN A 79 -1.24 -3.09 12.72
N THR A 80 -0.41 -2.69 11.75
CA THR A 80 1.01 -2.46 12.00
C THR A 80 1.21 -1.22 12.88
N TYR A 81 0.57 -0.10 12.55
CA TYR A 81 0.76 1.16 13.26
C TYR A 81 0.06 1.21 14.63
N SER A 82 -0.88 0.29 14.92
CA SER A 82 -1.56 0.21 16.22
C SER A 82 -0.87 -0.70 17.23
N LYS A 83 0.22 -1.40 16.83
CA LYS A 83 0.96 -2.32 17.71
C LYS A 83 2.06 -1.64 18.52
N ASP A 84 2.35 -0.38 18.18
CA ASP A 84 3.30 0.50 18.83
C ASP A 84 2.52 1.64 19.52
#